data_AF-A0A0E3QNW4-F1
#
_entry.id   AF-A0A0E3QNW4-F1
#
_cell.length_a   1.000
_cell.length_b   1.000
_cell.length_c   1.000
_cell.angle_alpha   90.00
_cell.angle_beta   90.00
_cell.angle_gamma   90.00
#
_symmetry.space_group_name_H-M   'P 1'
#
loop_
_entity.id
_entity.type
_entity.pdbx_description
1 polymer ?
#
loop_
_entity_poly.entity_id
_entity_poly.type
_entity_poly.pdbx_seq_one_letter_code
_entity_poly.pdbx_strand_id
1 'polypeptide(L)'
;MAKMHTKRKGKSSSTRPIRTEPPEWCKIGAEEVTTITLDLWKQGVSTAEIGMTLRDRYGVPDAKLITGKKITTILKENNVYPNVPEDLTNLIVKALRLRKHLSVNKKDVHNKRALNLTESKIRRLVKYYQQEKVLPRDWFYKPETAEMMITR
;
A
#
# COMPACT_ATOMS: atom_id res chain seq x y z
N MET A 1 9.44 13.56 16.31
CA MET A 1 9.67 14.02 14.92
C MET A 1 8.37 14.55 14.33
N ALA A 2 8.44 15.58 13.51
CA ALA A 2 7.28 16.05 12.74
C ALA A 2 6.97 15.08 11.59
N LYS A 3 5.75 15.10 11.07
CA LYS A 3 5.38 14.32 9.87
C LYS A 3 6.11 14.88 8.64
N MET A 4 6.43 14.02 7.67
CA MET A 4 7.34 14.31 6.54
C MET A 4 7.14 15.66 5.83
N HIS A 5 5.90 16.08 5.58
CA HIS A 5 5.58 17.32 4.87
C HIS A 5 4.68 18.27 5.67
N THR A 6 4.53 18.04 6.98
CA THR A 6 3.71 18.89 7.84
C THR A 6 4.42 19.17 9.17
N LYS A 7 4.16 20.33 9.77
CA LYS A 7 4.76 20.71 11.07
C LYS A 7 4.13 19.98 12.27
N ARG A 8 3.12 19.11 12.03
CA ARG A 8 2.38 18.40 13.08
C ARG A 8 3.19 17.24 13.65
N LYS A 9 3.03 16.97 14.95
CA LYS A 9 3.79 15.96 15.73
C LYS A 9 2.91 14.81 16.29
N GLY A 10 1.72 14.59 15.74
CA GLY A 10 0.80 13.56 16.25
C GLY A 10 1.38 12.14 16.19
N LYS A 11 1.20 11.39 17.29
CA LYS A 11 1.61 9.98 17.45
C LYS A 11 0.37 9.11 17.67
N SER A 12 0.01 8.32 16.66
CA SER A 12 -1.04 7.31 16.73
C SER A 12 -0.63 6.20 15.78
N SER A 13 -0.50 4.98 16.31
CA SER A 13 -0.10 3.77 15.59
C SER A 13 -0.53 2.54 16.38
N SER A 14 -0.77 1.42 15.69
CA SER A 14 -1.03 0.14 16.34
C SER A 14 0.21 -0.34 17.12
N THR A 15 0.02 -0.72 18.38
CA THR A 15 1.03 -1.44 19.18
C THR A 15 0.74 -2.93 19.10
N ARG A 16 1.68 -3.70 18.57
CA ARG A 16 1.52 -5.16 18.48
C ARG A 16 1.75 -5.80 19.85
N PRO A 17 0.96 -6.81 20.24
CA PRO A 17 1.28 -7.65 21.40
C PRO A 17 2.63 -8.34 21.21
N ILE A 18 3.37 -8.52 22.30
CA ILE A 18 4.61 -9.31 22.30
C ILE A 18 4.20 -10.78 22.34
N ARG A 19 3.99 -11.38 21.17
CA ARG A 19 3.66 -12.80 21.00
C ARG A 19 4.44 -13.36 19.82
N THR A 20 4.97 -14.56 19.99
CA THR A 20 5.66 -15.33 18.95
C THR A 20 4.76 -16.39 18.32
N GLU A 21 3.73 -16.83 19.05
CA GLU A 21 2.82 -17.90 18.64
C GLU A 21 1.39 -17.37 18.38
N PRO A 22 0.63 -18.03 17.49
CA PRO A 22 -0.77 -17.71 17.29
C PRO A 22 -1.58 -18.01 18.55
N PRO A 23 -2.61 -17.22 18.88
CA PRO A 23 -3.46 -17.51 20.04
C PRO A 23 -4.22 -18.83 19.88
N GLU A 24 -4.43 -19.57 20.98
CA GLU A 24 -5.11 -20.88 20.99
C GLU A 24 -6.52 -20.87 20.38
N TRP A 25 -7.22 -19.75 20.48
CA TRP A 25 -8.57 -19.59 19.93
C TRP A 25 -8.59 -19.41 18.41
N CYS A 26 -7.45 -19.08 17.79
CA CYS A 26 -7.33 -18.95 16.34
C CYS A 26 -7.03 -20.33 15.75
N LYS A 27 -8.09 -21.05 15.39
CA LYS A 27 -7.99 -22.41 14.82
C LYS A 27 -7.68 -22.43 13.31
N ILE A 28 -7.60 -21.25 12.68
CA ILE A 28 -7.41 -21.14 11.23
C ILE A 28 -5.98 -21.53 10.89
N GLY A 29 -5.85 -22.49 9.98
CA GLY A 29 -4.56 -22.99 9.51
C GLY A 29 -3.84 -22.02 8.58
N ALA A 30 -2.53 -22.24 8.37
CA ALA A 30 -1.74 -21.42 7.44
C ALA A 30 -2.27 -21.52 6.00
N GLU A 31 -2.68 -22.72 5.57
CA GLU A 31 -3.22 -22.97 4.23
C GLU A 31 -4.53 -22.20 3.99
N GLU A 32 -5.45 -22.24 4.96
CA GLU A 32 -6.71 -21.50 4.89
C GLU A 32 -6.49 -20.00 4.75
N VAL A 33 -5.55 -19.42 5.54
CA VAL A 33 -5.18 -18.01 5.42
C VAL A 33 -4.65 -17.68 4.03
N THR A 34 -3.83 -18.55 3.42
CA THR A 34 -3.33 -18.32 2.07
C THR A 34 -4.44 -18.35 1.02
N THR A 35 -5.37 -19.30 1.12
CA THR A 35 -6.52 -19.40 0.21
C THR A 35 -7.41 -18.18 0.31
N ILE A 36 -7.80 -17.79 1.52
CA ILE A 36 -8.64 -16.58 1.76
C ILE A 36 -7.93 -15.33 1.22
N THR A 37 -6.61 -15.22 1.43
CA THR A 37 -5.82 -14.09 0.92
C THR A 37 -5.87 -14.02 -0.60
N LEU A 38 -5.72 -15.15 -1.28
CA LEU A 38 -5.77 -15.22 -2.75
C LEU A 38 -7.16 -14.91 -3.29
N ASP A 39 -8.21 -15.39 -2.64
CA ASP A 39 -9.59 -15.13 -3.07
C ASP A 39 -9.98 -13.67 -2.90
N LEU A 40 -9.62 -13.05 -1.77
CA LEU A 40 -9.82 -11.61 -1.56
C LEU A 40 -9.01 -10.78 -2.56
N TRP A 41 -7.81 -11.23 -2.91
CA TRP A 41 -7.00 -10.56 -3.92
C TRP A 41 -7.63 -10.64 -5.32
N LYS A 42 -8.18 -11.80 -5.70
CA LYS A 42 -8.93 -11.97 -6.95
C LYS A 42 -10.17 -11.08 -7.01
N GLN A 43 -10.80 -10.81 -5.87
CA GLN A 43 -11.90 -9.84 -5.75
C GLN A 43 -11.46 -8.38 -5.90
N GLY A 44 -10.16 -8.11 -6.03
CA GLY A 44 -9.59 -6.78 -6.25
C GLY A 44 -9.31 -6.01 -4.96
N VAL A 45 -9.41 -6.64 -3.79
CA VAL A 45 -9.16 -6.01 -2.49
C VAL A 45 -7.66 -5.70 -2.31
N SER A 46 -7.34 -4.57 -1.69
CA SER A 46 -5.95 -4.14 -1.45
C SER A 46 -5.26 -4.99 -0.36
N THR A 47 -3.92 -5.03 -0.32
CA THR A 47 -3.21 -5.84 0.68
C THR A 47 -3.46 -5.36 2.11
N ALA A 48 -3.64 -4.05 2.28
CA ALA A 48 -3.99 -3.44 3.57
C ALA A 48 -5.41 -3.85 4.02
N GLU A 49 -6.38 -3.83 3.10
CA GLU A 49 -7.76 -4.24 3.39
C GLU A 49 -7.89 -5.75 3.62
N ILE A 50 -7.10 -6.57 2.94
CA ILE A 50 -7.03 -8.01 3.21
C ILE A 50 -6.63 -8.24 4.67
N GLY A 51 -5.61 -7.54 5.15
CA GLY A 51 -5.19 -7.63 6.56
C GLY A 51 -6.30 -7.22 7.54
N MET A 52 -7.07 -6.17 7.22
CA MET A 52 -8.23 -5.76 8.05
C MET A 52 -9.33 -6.82 8.02
N THR A 53 -9.62 -7.38 6.85
CA THR A 53 -10.67 -8.38 6.68
C THR A 53 -10.34 -9.68 7.42
N LEU A 54 -9.10 -10.13 7.33
CA LEU A 54 -8.59 -11.28 8.08
C LEU A 54 -8.75 -11.07 9.59
N ARG A 55 -8.44 -9.86 10.09
CA ARG A 55 -8.59 -9.54 11.52
C ARG A 55 -10.04 -9.44 11.96
N ASP A 56 -10.86 -8.72 11.22
CA ASP A 56 -12.20 -8.30 11.67
C ASP A 56 -13.27 -9.36 11.38
N ARG A 57 -13.15 -10.13 10.29
CA ARG A 57 -14.14 -11.17 9.92
C ARG A 57 -13.71 -12.57 10.30
N TYR A 58 -12.45 -12.91 10.05
CA TYR A 58 -11.92 -14.27 10.26
C TYR A 58 -11.24 -14.44 11.63
N GLY A 59 -11.06 -13.36 12.40
CA GLY A 59 -10.43 -13.42 13.71
C GLY A 59 -8.94 -13.76 13.64
N VAL A 60 -8.25 -13.47 12.53
CA VAL A 60 -6.80 -13.68 12.38
C VAL A 60 -6.05 -12.42 12.85
N PRO A 61 -5.37 -12.42 14.01
CA PRO A 61 -4.78 -11.19 14.56
C PRO A 61 -3.56 -10.72 13.79
N ASP A 62 -2.70 -11.65 13.38
CA ASP A 62 -1.52 -11.38 12.56
C ASP A 62 -1.28 -12.56 11.61
N ALA A 63 -1.49 -12.34 10.31
CA ALA A 63 -1.26 -13.35 9.28
C ALA A 63 0.20 -13.84 9.28
N LYS A 64 1.15 -12.99 9.70
CA LYS A 64 2.57 -13.38 9.78
C LYS A 64 2.84 -14.42 10.87
N LEU A 65 2.13 -14.37 11.99
CA LEU A 65 2.33 -15.35 13.07
C LEU A 65 1.82 -16.74 12.68
N ILE A 66 0.73 -16.81 11.91
CA ILE A 66 0.15 -18.08 11.47
C ILE A 66 0.94 -18.67 10.30
N THR A 67 1.20 -17.87 9.27
CA THR A 67 1.80 -18.36 8.01
C THR A 67 3.32 -18.29 7.98
N GLY A 68 3.95 -17.60 8.92
CA GLY A 68 5.38 -17.27 8.91
C GLY A 68 5.77 -16.21 7.86
N LYS A 69 4.85 -15.81 6.97
CA LYS A 69 5.10 -14.94 5.81
C LYS A 69 4.25 -13.68 5.86
N LYS A 70 4.70 -12.61 5.20
CA LYS A 70 3.86 -11.41 5.02
C LYS A 70 2.86 -11.66 3.89
N ILE A 71 1.71 -10.99 3.94
CA ILE A 71 0.70 -11.02 2.86
C ILE A 71 1.33 -10.70 1.49
N THR A 72 2.23 -9.71 1.44
CA THR A 72 2.94 -9.37 0.20
C THR A 72 3.86 -10.48 -0.30
N THR A 73 4.45 -11.29 0.59
CA THR A 73 5.25 -12.45 0.22
C THR A 73 4.37 -13.56 -0.34
N ILE A 74 3.23 -13.84 0.30
CA ILE A 74 2.25 -14.83 -0.17
C ILE A 74 1.79 -14.51 -1.59
N LEU A 75 1.50 -13.23 -1.88
CA LEU A 75 1.09 -12.81 -3.23
C LEU A 75 2.22 -12.92 -4.27
N LYS A 76 3.48 -12.69 -3.86
CA LYS A 76 4.65 -12.84 -4.75
C LYS A 76 4.92 -14.30 -5.09
N GLU A 77 4.84 -15.20 -4.11
CA GLU A 77 5.03 -16.64 -4.33
C GLU A 77 3.99 -17.22 -5.30
N ASN A 78 2.77 -16.67 -5.28
CA ASN A 78 1.71 -17.05 -6.21
C ASN A 78 1.72 -16.27 -7.53
N ASN A 79 2.74 -15.44 -7.79
CA ASN A 79 2.89 -14.61 -9.00
C ASN A 79 1.70 -13.67 -9.32
N VAL A 80 0.89 -13.30 -8.32
CA VAL A 80 -0.26 -12.39 -8.49
C VAL A 80 0.03 -10.97 -8.01
N TYR A 81 1.23 -10.73 -7.46
CA TYR A 81 1.63 -9.42 -6.96
C TYR A 81 1.91 -8.44 -8.11
N PRO A 82 1.42 -7.19 -8.04
CA PRO A 82 1.58 -6.24 -9.13
C PRO A 82 3.02 -5.73 -9.21
N ASN A 83 3.46 -5.40 -10.43
CA ASN A 83 4.80 -4.86 -10.68
C ASN A 83 5.06 -3.54 -9.95
N VAL A 84 4.01 -2.74 -9.74
CA VAL A 84 4.08 -1.47 -9.02
C VAL A 84 3.56 -1.66 -7.59
N PRO A 85 4.33 -1.28 -6.55
CA PRO A 85 3.88 -1.32 -5.16
C PRO A 85 2.61 -0.50 -4.88
N GLU A 86 1.76 -0.99 -3.98
CA GLU A 86 0.45 -0.40 -3.66
C GLU A 86 0.53 1.02 -3.06
N ASP A 87 1.55 1.30 -2.26
CA ASP A 87 1.79 2.62 -1.70
C ASP A 87 2.09 3.67 -2.79
N LEU A 88 2.86 3.28 -3.79
CA LEU A 88 3.18 4.09 -4.95
C LEU A 88 1.95 4.31 -5.83
N THR A 89 1.19 3.25 -6.14
CA THR A 89 -0.05 3.38 -6.93
C THR A 89 -1.06 4.31 -6.25
N ASN A 90 -1.25 4.19 -4.93
CA ASN A 90 -2.14 5.04 -4.16
C ASN A 90 -1.76 6.53 -4.22
N LEU A 91 -0.46 6.85 -4.18
CA LEU A 91 0.01 8.23 -4.34
C LEU A 91 -0.19 8.75 -5.77
N ILE A 92 0.03 7.90 -6.78
CA ILE A 92 -0.19 8.26 -8.19
C ILE A 92 -1.68 8.54 -8.43
N VAL A 93 -2.59 7.68 -7.95
CA VAL A 93 -4.05 7.90 -8.03
C VAL A 93 -4.42 9.24 -7.39
N LYS A 94 -3.85 9.56 -6.22
CA LYS A 94 -4.08 10.83 -5.55
C LYS A 94 -3.56 12.02 -6.37
N ALA A 95 -2.38 11.91 -6.99
CA ALA A 95 -1.81 12.96 -7.83
C ALA A 95 -2.66 13.21 -9.08
N LEU A 96 -3.16 12.15 -9.72
CA LEU A 96 -4.07 12.26 -10.86
C LEU A 96 -5.38 12.97 -10.51
N ARG A 97 -6.01 12.59 -9.38
CA ARG A 97 -7.22 13.27 -8.88
C ARG A 97 -6.97 14.77 -8.64
N LEU A 98 -5.82 15.12 -8.05
CA LEU A 98 -5.45 16.52 -7.83
C LEU A 98 -5.21 17.27 -9.15
N ARG A 99 -4.60 16.63 -10.16
CA ARG A 99 -4.42 17.23 -11.48
C ARG A 99 -5.75 17.49 -12.18
N LYS A 100 -6.68 16.53 -12.15
CA LYS A 100 -8.03 16.67 -12.70
C LYS A 100 -8.82 17.78 -12.01
N HIS A 101 -8.65 17.96 -10.69
CA HIS A 101 -9.25 19.08 -9.98
C HIS A 101 -8.66 20.43 -10.42
N LEU A 102 -7.33 20.52 -10.52
CA LEU A 102 -6.62 21.76 -10.86
C LEU A 102 -6.77 22.16 -12.33
N SER A 103 -7.08 21.22 -13.24
CA SER A 103 -7.36 21.56 -14.64
C SER A 103 -8.62 22.42 -14.77
N VAL A 104 -9.63 22.17 -13.93
CA VAL A 104 -10.84 23.00 -13.79
C VAL A 104 -10.55 24.23 -12.94
N ASN A 105 -9.92 24.04 -11.77
CA ASN A 105 -9.71 25.08 -10.76
C ASN A 105 -8.26 25.58 -10.71
N LYS A 106 -7.84 26.31 -11.76
CA LYS A 106 -6.43 26.74 -11.93
C LYS A 106 -5.91 27.70 -10.84
N LYS A 107 -6.81 28.43 -10.16
CA LYS A 107 -6.47 29.41 -9.11
C LYS A 107 -6.34 28.81 -7.71
N ASP A 108 -6.56 27.50 -7.54
CA ASP A 108 -6.47 26.83 -6.24
C ASP A 108 -5.00 26.56 -5.84
N VAL A 109 -4.41 27.55 -5.18
CA VAL A 109 -3.00 27.52 -4.72
C VAL A 109 -2.77 26.43 -3.66
N HIS A 110 -3.76 26.15 -2.82
CA HIS A 110 -3.63 25.17 -1.75
C HIS A 110 -3.47 23.76 -2.34
N ASN A 111 -4.32 23.39 -3.30
CA ASN A 111 -4.23 22.10 -3.96
C ASN A 111 -3.05 22.01 -4.92
N LYS A 112 -2.60 23.11 -5.52
CA LYS A 112 -1.31 23.17 -6.26
C LYS A 112 -0.14 22.81 -5.35
N ARG A 113 -0.09 23.36 -4.13
CA ARG A 113 0.91 22.98 -3.13
C ARG A 113 0.77 21.51 -2.72
N ALA A 114 -0.45 21.02 -2.50
CA ALA A 114 -0.69 19.61 -2.15
C ALA A 114 -0.24 18.64 -3.25
N LEU A 115 -0.43 18.99 -4.53
CA LEU A 115 0.06 18.25 -5.69
C LEU A 115 1.60 18.15 -5.65
N ASN A 116 2.29 19.29 -5.49
CA ASN A 116 3.76 19.32 -5.41
C ASN A 116 4.31 18.42 -4.28
N LEU A 117 3.66 18.44 -3.12
CA LEU A 117 4.03 17.57 -1.99
C LEU A 117 3.77 16.09 -2.31
N THR A 118 2.69 15.78 -3.01
CA THR A 118 2.35 14.41 -3.41
C THR A 118 3.35 13.87 -4.44
N GLU A 119 3.68 14.66 -5.46
CA GLU A 119 4.71 14.32 -6.46
C GLU A 119 6.10 14.16 -5.81
N SER A 120 6.43 14.99 -4.81
CA SER A 120 7.67 14.86 -4.04
C SER A 120 7.73 13.53 -3.27
N LYS A 121 6.62 13.05 -2.70
CA LYS A 121 6.55 11.73 -2.07
C LYS A 121 6.73 10.60 -3.06
N ILE A 122 6.09 10.70 -4.23
CA ILE A 122 6.24 9.72 -5.33
C ILE A 122 7.72 9.60 -5.69
N ARG A 123 8.40 10.70 -6.00
CA ARG A 123 9.83 10.69 -6.36
C ARG A 123 10.72 10.05 -5.28
N ARG A 124 10.42 10.29 -4.00
CA ARG A 124 11.14 9.67 -2.88
C ARG A 124 10.92 8.15 -2.80
N LEU A 125 9.69 7.69 -2.96
CA LEU A 125 9.38 6.25 -2.96
C LEU A 125 9.99 5.55 -4.17
N VAL A 126 9.96 6.18 -5.33
CA VAL A 126 10.59 5.64 -6.55
C VAL A 126 12.07 5.42 -6.33
N LYS A 127 12.78 6.43 -5.78
CA LYS A 127 14.20 6.29 -5.44
C LYS A 127 14.44 5.12 -4.48
N TYR A 128 13.61 4.98 -3.44
CA TYR A 128 13.71 3.87 -2.49
C TYR A 128 13.53 2.51 -3.19
N TYR A 129 12.47 2.34 -3.98
CA TYR A 129 12.19 1.07 -4.65
C TYR A 129 13.19 0.72 -5.76
N GLN A 130 13.82 1.72 -6.39
CA GLN A 130 14.96 1.51 -7.29
C GLN A 130 16.20 1.01 -6.54
N GLN A 131 16.47 1.54 -5.34
CA GLN A 131 17.57 1.09 -4.49
C GLN A 131 17.35 -0.36 -4.01
N GLU A 132 16.13 -0.69 -3.61
CA GLU A 132 15.71 -2.04 -3.19
C GLU A 132 15.51 -3.03 -4.36
N LYS A 133 15.79 -2.60 -5.61
CA LYS A 133 15.62 -3.41 -6.84
C LYS A 133 14.21 -3.97 -7.05
N VAL A 134 13.19 -3.35 -6.44
CA VAL A 134 11.78 -3.68 -6.66
C VAL A 134 11.29 -3.08 -7.97
N LEU A 135 11.78 -1.88 -8.31
CA LEU A 135 11.51 -1.22 -9.58
C LEU A 135 12.77 -1.15 -10.46
N PRO A 136 12.62 -1.21 -11.80
CA PRO A 136 13.71 -0.92 -12.72
C PRO A 136 14.31 0.47 -12.48
N ARG A 137 15.63 0.62 -12.70
CA ARG A 137 16.31 1.92 -12.58
C ARG A 137 15.77 2.97 -13.56
N ASP A 138 15.26 2.52 -14.71
CA ASP A 138 14.71 3.37 -15.75
C ASP A 138 13.23 3.73 -15.51
N TRP A 139 12.66 3.30 -14.37
CA TRP A 139 11.30 3.66 -14.03
C TRP A 139 11.21 5.13 -13.60
N PHE A 140 10.39 5.91 -14.29
CA PHE A 140 10.15 7.32 -13.97
C PHE A 140 8.67 7.65 -13.92
N TYR A 141 8.29 8.48 -12.94
CA TYR A 141 6.95 9.03 -12.86
C TYR A 141 6.77 10.13 -13.91
N LYS A 142 6.01 9.83 -14.96
CA LYS A 142 5.47 10.83 -15.89
C LYS A 142 3.95 10.93 -15.69
N PRO A 143 3.41 12.14 -15.50
CA PRO A 143 1.99 12.31 -15.24
C PRO A 143 1.07 11.88 -16.38
N GLU A 144 1.54 12.01 -17.63
CA GLU A 144 0.79 11.64 -18.83
C GLU A 144 0.64 10.12 -18.96
N THR A 145 1.68 9.37 -18.58
CA THR A 145 1.66 7.90 -18.61
C THR A 145 1.09 7.30 -17.33
N ALA A 146 0.91 8.10 -16.28
CA ALA A 146 0.49 7.64 -14.96
C ALA A 146 -0.93 7.05 -14.99
N GLU A 147 -1.82 7.55 -15.85
CA GLU A 147 -3.18 7.00 -16.01
C GLU A 147 -3.13 5.56 -16.55
N MET A 148 -2.26 5.30 -17.54
CA MET A 148 -2.08 3.97 -18.14
C MET A 148 -1.43 2.95 -17.19
N MET A 149 -0.68 3.40 -16.18
CA MET A 149 -0.01 2.52 -15.21
C MET A 149 -0.92 2.01 -14.09
N ILE A 150 -2.10 2.60 -13.91
CA ILE A 150 -3.00 2.28 -12.78
C ILE A 150 -4.13 1.34 -13.18
N THR A 151 -4.53 1.33 -14.45
CA THR A 151 -5.59 0.44 -14.94
C THR A 151 -5.16 -1.01 -14.71
N ARG A 152 -5.81 -1.64 -13.72
CA ARG A 152 -5.78 -3.09 -13.52
C ARG A 152 -6.72 -3.76 -14.51
#